data_AF-A0A6P6WU61-F1
#
_entry.id   AF-A0A6P6WU61-F1
#
_cell.length_a   1.000
_cell.length_b   1.000
_cell.length_c   1.000
_cell.angle_alpha   90.00
_cell.angle_beta   90.00
_cell.angle_gamma   90.00
#
_symmetry.space_group_name_H-M   'P 1'
#
loop_
_entity.id
_entity.type
_entity.pdbx_description
1 polymer ?
#
loop_
_entity_poly.entity_id
_entity_poly.type
_entity_poly.pdbx_seq_one_letter_code
_entity_poly.pdbx_strand_id
1 'polypeptide(L)'
;MGITINIHSILASAKCLVVIDDLWSLDYLDWLSSFLGIRETASKLVASTRFQELATSNPSIELFKLRHLTEEESLELLVRRVYVNIPKDPQLHGMLEFIVKRCKGIPLAINVLGSLLATKQTSGEWKAALRAMELCNVHQEDSLQLFCFLYLGLFSEQPSIEVETLYQLWMAEGFVQPNNEESAITTADAADQYLDELATRGFVDVNEAEVPNSSDSNLVVCMA
;
A
#
# COMPACT_ATOMS: atom_id res chain seq x y z
N MET A 1 -23.02 18.30 -14.38
CA MET A 1 -22.98 18.74 -15.80
C MET A 1 -22.01 19.90 -16.09
N GLY A 2 -21.69 20.79 -15.12
CA GLY A 2 -20.78 21.94 -15.36
C GLY A 2 -19.28 21.63 -15.39
N ILE A 3 -18.80 20.64 -14.64
CA ILE A 3 -17.37 20.26 -14.59
C ILE A 3 -16.90 19.68 -15.93
N THR A 4 -17.75 18.85 -16.54
CA THR A 4 -17.53 18.17 -17.83
C THR A 4 -17.24 19.13 -18.98
N ILE A 5 -18.06 20.18 -19.12
CA ILE A 5 -17.96 21.14 -20.24
C ILE A 5 -16.64 21.93 -20.16
N ASN A 6 -16.19 22.21 -18.94
CA ASN A 6 -14.98 23.00 -18.72
C ASN A 6 -13.71 22.20 -19.07
N ILE A 7 -13.62 20.94 -18.63
CA ILE A 7 -12.47 20.07 -18.92
C ILE A 7 -12.27 19.89 -20.43
N HIS A 8 -13.34 19.64 -21.19
CA HIS A 8 -13.24 19.55 -22.65
C HIS A 8 -12.70 20.82 -23.30
N SER A 9 -13.21 21.99 -22.88
CA SER A 9 -12.76 23.27 -23.44
C SER A 9 -11.29 23.55 -23.12
N ILE A 10 -10.82 23.13 -21.94
CA ILE A 10 -9.41 23.23 -21.52
C ILE A 10 -8.54 22.29 -22.37
N LEU A 11 -8.92 21.02 -22.52
CA LEU A 11 -8.17 20.05 -23.31
C LEU A 11 -8.11 20.39 -24.80
N ALA A 12 -9.13 21.08 -25.32
CA ALA A 12 -9.18 21.55 -26.70
C ALA A 12 -8.36 22.85 -26.93
N SER A 13 -8.19 23.68 -25.91
CA SER A 13 -7.50 24.98 -26.02
C SER A 13 -6.05 24.96 -25.52
N ALA A 14 -5.66 23.94 -24.76
CA ALA A 14 -4.33 23.81 -24.18
C ALA A 14 -3.79 22.39 -24.29
N LYS A 15 -2.45 22.27 -24.28
CA LYS A 15 -1.77 20.98 -24.15
C LYS A 15 -1.71 20.59 -22.69
N CYS A 16 -2.38 19.50 -22.33
CA CYS A 16 -2.48 19.03 -20.95
C CYS A 16 -1.79 17.68 -20.73
N LEU A 17 -1.35 17.46 -19.49
CA LEU A 17 -1.01 16.14 -18.97
C LEU A 17 -2.08 15.79 -17.93
N VAL A 18 -2.87 14.76 -18.22
CA VAL A 18 -3.87 14.23 -17.29
C VAL A 18 -3.27 12.99 -16.62
N VAL A 19 -3.26 12.98 -15.29
CA VAL A 19 -2.78 11.85 -14.50
C VAL A 19 -3.95 11.26 -13.74
N ILE A 20 -4.23 9.98 -13.97
CA ILE A 20 -5.23 9.20 -13.25
C ILE A 20 -4.49 8.23 -12.35
N ASP A 21 -4.66 8.41 -11.05
CA ASP A 21 -4.08 7.49 -10.08
C ASP A 21 -5.05 6.34 -9.81
N ASP A 22 -4.48 5.15 -9.60
CA ASP A 22 -5.15 3.92 -9.17
C ASP A 22 -6.38 3.51 -9.99
N LEU A 23 -6.17 3.23 -11.28
CA LEU A 23 -7.22 2.79 -12.17
C LEU A 23 -7.58 1.31 -11.98
N TRP A 24 -8.87 1.03 -11.78
CA TRP A 24 -9.37 -0.32 -11.47
C TRP A 24 -9.86 -1.11 -12.70
N SER A 25 -10.22 -0.45 -13.81
CA SER A 25 -10.61 -1.15 -15.05
C SER A 25 -10.28 -0.36 -16.31
N LEU A 26 -10.11 -1.07 -17.43
CA LEU A 26 -9.90 -0.44 -18.74
C LEU A 26 -11.14 0.23 -19.30
N ASP A 27 -12.33 -0.29 -18.98
CA ASP A 27 -13.58 0.30 -19.46
C ASP A 27 -13.67 1.76 -18.99
N TYR A 28 -13.21 2.03 -17.77
CA TYR A 28 -13.09 3.40 -17.25
C TYR A 28 -12.08 4.22 -18.05
N LEU A 29 -10.92 3.65 -18.42
CA LEU A 29 -9.90 4.36 -19.21
C LEU A 29 -10.37 4.67 -20.63
N ASP A 30 -11.01 3.71 -21.29
CA ASP A 30 -11.52 3.89 -22.65
C ASP A 30 -12.69 4.88 -22.65
N TRP A 31 -13.58 4.79 -21.66
CA TRP A 31 -14.62 5.78 -21.43
C TRP A 31 -14.01 7.16 -21.18
N LEU A 32 -13.03 7.31 -20.28
CA LEU A 32 -12.36 8.57 -19.99
C LEU A 32 -11.62 9.13 -21.20
N SER A 33 -10.91 8.30 -21.97
CA SER A 33 -10.15 8.76 -23.13
C SER A 33 -11.07 9.27 -24.24
N SER A 34 -12.20 8.58 -24.46
CA SER A 34 -13.23 8.96 -25.43
C SER A 34 -13.98 10.19 -24.94
N PHE A 35 -14.41 10.17 -23.68
CA PHE A 35 -15.09 11.26 -23.02
C PHE A 35 -14.24 12.51 -22.96
N LEU A 36 -12.92 12.43 -22.81
CA LEU A 36 -12.05 13.61 -22.77
C LEU A 36 -11.57 14.05 -24.15
N GLY A 37 -11.88 13.29 -25.22
CA GLY A 37 -11.40 13.58 -26.57
C GLY A 37 -9.87 13.59 -26.68
N ILE A 38 -9.15 12.95 -25.75
CA ILE A 38 -7.69 13.11 -25.62
C ILE A 38 -6.98 12.66 -26.90
N ARG A 39 -7.50 11.64 -27.57
CA ARG A 39 -6.95 11.09 -28.83
C ARG A 39 -6.94 12.10 -29.98
N GLU A 40 -7.74 13.16 -29.90
CA GLU A 40 -7.87 14.20 -30.92
C GLU A 40 -7.03 15.45 -30.59
N THR A 41 -6.29 15.43 -29.49
CA THR A 41 -5.51 16.56 -28.98
C THR A 41 -4.02 16.23 -28.89
N ALA A 42 -3.19 17.25 -28.66
CA ALA A 42 -1.78 17.06 -28.32
C ALA A 42 -1.54 16.68 -26.84
N SER A 43 -2.61 16.49 -26.06
CA SER A 43 -2.58 16.17 -24.64
C SER A 43 -2.22 14.70 -24.40
N LYS A 44 -1.71 14.40 -23.21
CA LYS A 44 -1.33 13.03 -22.81
C LYS A 44 -2.11 12.60 -21.57
N LEU A 45 -2.46 11.32 -21.54
CA LEU A 45 -3.07 10.64 -20.39
C LEU A 45 -2.05 9.65 -19.84
N VAL A 46 -1.80 9.72 -18.53
CA VAL A 46 -1.01 8.74 -17.79
C VAL A 46 -1.91 8.15 -16.73
N ALA A 47 -1.98 6.83 -16.66
CA ALA A 47 -2.71 6.14 -15.61
C ALA A 47 -1.76 5.20 -14.85
N SER A 48 -1.88 5.16 -13.53
CA SER A 48 -1.29 4.09 -12.72
C SER A 48 -2.35 3.01 -12.49
N THR A 49 -1.94 1.74 -12.46
CA THR A 49 -2.83 0.62 -12.14
C THR A 49 -2.01 -0.53 -11.57
N ARG A 50 -2.64 -1.35 -10.74
CA ARG A 50 -2.06 -2.57 -10.17
C ARG A 50 -2.38 -3.83 -10.97
N PHE A 51 -3.33 -3.74 -11.90
CA PHE A 51 -3.77 -4.86 -12.72
C PHE A 51 -3.03 -4.88 -14.06
N GLN A 52 -1.93 -5.65 -14.12
CA GLN A 52 -1.10 -5.73 -15.32
C GLN A 52 -1.89 -6.20 -16.56
N GLU A 53 -2.88 -7.08 -16.35
CA GLU A 53 -3.75 -7.66 -17.39
C GLU A 53 -4.54 -6.60 -18.16
N LEU A 54 -4.90 -5.50 -17.48
CA LEU A 54 -5.58 -4.36 -18.08
C LEU A 54 -4.70 -3.72 -19.17
N ALA A 55 -3.41 -3.51 -18.90
CA ALA A 55 -2.56 -2.84 -19.88
C ALA A 55 -2.23 -3.68 -21.12
N THR A 56 -2.29 -5.02 -21.02
CA THR A 56 -1.91 -5.92 -22.13
C THR A 56 -2.96 -6.11 -23.22
N SER A 57 -4.22 -5.76 -22.97
CA SER A 57 -5.31 -6.00 -23.92
C SER A 57 -5.51 -4.90 -24.96
N ASN A 58 -4.90 -3.71 -24.76
CA ASN A 58 -5.00 -2.59 -25.69
C ASN A 58 -3.61 -2.18 -26.24
N PRO A 59 -3.28 -2.52 -27.50
CA PRO A 59 -1.97 -2.24 -28.08
C PRO A 59 -1.70 -0.74 -28.31
N SER A 60 -2.70 0.12 -28.11
CA SER A 60 -2.53 1.58 -28.19
C SER A 60 -2.01 2.20 -26.89
N ILE A 61 -1.88 1.42 -25.82
CA ILE A 61 -1.41 1.89 -24.51
C ILE A 61 0.07 1.53 -24.36
N GLU A 62 0.89 2.54 -24.10
CA GLU A 62 2.29 2.32 -23.74
C GLU A 62 2.37 1.89 -22.26
N LEU A 63 2.76 0.64 -22.02
CA LEU A 63 2.89 0.10 -20.67
C LEU A 63 4.27 0.39 -20.09
N PHE A 64 4.29 1.10 -18.96
CA PHE A 64 5.48 1.24 -18.13
C PHE A 64 5.35 0.38 -16.87
N LYS A 65 5.97 -0.81 -16.87
CA LYS A 65 5.99 -1.67 -15.69
C LYS A 65 7.02 -1.15 -14.69
N LEU A 66 6.53 -0.70 -13.52
CA LEU A 66 7.42 -0.36 -12.41
C LEU A 66 8.19 -1.60 -11.96
N ARG A 67 9.52 -1.46 -11.88
CA ARG A 67 10.39 -2.51 -11.32
C ARG A 67 10.55 -2.32 -9.82
N HIS A 68 10.92 -3.39 -9.14
CA HIS A 68 11.43 -3.30 -7.78
C HIS A 68 12.80 -2.59 -7.76
N LEU A 69 13.13 -2.02 -6.61
CA LEU A 69 14.44 -1.43 -6.34
C LEU A 69 15.52 -2.51 -6.31
N THR A 70 16.75 -2.16 -6.69
CA THR A 70 17.90 -3.02 -6.46
C THR A 70 18.24 -3.07 -4.97
N GLU A 71 19.12 -3.99 -4.56
CA GLU A 71 19.57 -4.05 -3.16
C GLU A 71 20.27 -2.74 -2.74
N GLU A 72 21.05 -2.13 -3.64
CA GLU A 72 21.73 -0.86 -3.40
C GLU A 72 20.75 0.30 -3.23
N GLU A 73 19.77 0.43 -4.14
CA GLU A 73 18.72 1.45 -4.06
C GLU A 73 17.85 1.27 -2.80
N SER A 74 17.59 0.01 -2.44
CA SER A 74 16.83 -0.33 -1.25
C SER A 74 17.58 0.04 0.03
N LEU A 75 18.90 -0.21 0.07
CA LEU A 75 19.77 0.17 1.17
C LEU A 75 19.83 1.69 1.32
N GLU A 76 19.97 2.42 0.20
CA GLU A 76 19.96 3.88 0.20
C GLU A 76 18.64 4.43 0.79
N LEU A 77 17.50 3.90 0.32
CA LEU A 77 16.19 4.28 0.82
C LEU A 77 16.04 4.00 2.33
N LEU A 78 16.46 2.82 2.78
CA LEU A 78 16.41 2.43 4.18
C LEU A 78 17.26 3.37 5.05
N VAL A 79 18.52 3.58 4.68
CA VAL A 79 19.46 4.45 5.41
C VAL A 79 18.90 5.87 5.52
N ARG A 80 18.33 6.40 4.44
CA ARG A 80 17.68 7.71 4.44
C ARG A 80 16.53 7.77 5.46
N ARG A 81 15.79 6.67 5.62
CA ARG A 81 14.65 6.61 6.55
C ARG A 81 15.08 6.52 8.02
N VAL A 82 16.13 5.75 8.32
CA VAL A 82 16.60 5.54 9.70
C VAL A 82 17.62 6.57 10.18
N TYR A 83 18.05 7.49 9.30
CA TYR A 83 19.19 8.39 9.48
C TYR A 83 19.28 9.08 10.84
N VAL A 84 18.14 9.45 11.45
CA VAL A 84 18.09 10.17 12.73
C VAL A 84 18.56 9.30 13.91
N ASN A 85 18.34 7.99 13.86
CA ASN A 85 18.57 7.07 14.99
C ASN A 85 19.40 5.84 14.58
N ILE A 86 20.46 6.03 13.79
CA ILE A 86 21.37 4.93 13.45
C ILE A 86 22.17 4.53 14.70
N PRO A 87 21.98 3.31 15.26
CA PRO A 87 22.75 2.87 16.41
C PRO A 87 24.22 2.71 16.03
N LYS A 88 25.13 3.16 16.90
CA LYS A 88 26.56 2.86 16.76
C LYS A 88 26.81 1.41 17.18
N ASP A 89 26.50 0.46 16.30
CA ASP A 89 26.65 -0.98 16.53
C ASP A 89 27.49 -1.63 15.42
N PRO A 90 28.51 -2.45 15.74
CA PRO A 90 29.28 -3.21 14.75
C PRO A 90 28.45 -4.13 13.84
N GLN A 91 27.28 -4.58 14.29
CA GLN A 91 26.37 -5.46 13.55
C GLN A 91 25.35 -4.71 12.70
N LEU A 92 25.33 -3.38 12.75
CA LEU A 92 24.37 -2.55 12.01
C LEU A 92 24.31 -2.91 10.52
N HIS A 93 25.48 -3.11 9.90
CA HIS A 93 25.56 -3.45 8.49
C HIS A 93 24.81 -4.75 8.16
N GLY A 94 25.03 -5.81 8.95
CA GLY A 94 24.33 -7.08 8.77
C GLY A 94 22.82 -6.97 9.00
N MET A 95 22.38 -6.08 9.90
CA MET A 95 20.97 -5.81 10.13
C MET A 95 20.32 -5.08 8.95
N LEU A 96 21.00 -4.08 8.39
CA LEU A 96 20.53 -3.35 7.21
C LEU A 96 20.44 -4.26 5.98
N GLU A 97 21.45 -5.09 5.74
CA GLU A 97 21.41 -6.09 4.66
C GLU A 97 20.26 -7.09 4.82
N PHE A 98 20.05 -7.57 6.06
CA PHE A 98 18.95 -8.46 6.37
C PHE A 98 17.58 -7.84 6.03
N ILE A 99 17.37 -6.59 6.44
CA ILE A 99 16.13 -5.85 6.15
C ILE A 99 15.94 -5.67 4.65
N VAL A 100 16.97 -5.19 3.94
CA VAL A 100 16.90 -4.94 2.48
C VAL A 100 16.53 -6.21 1.72
N LYS A 101 17.19 -7.34 2.02
CA LYS A 101 16.89 -8.64 1.40
C LYS A 101 15.46 -9.08 1.71
N ARG A 102 14.97 -8.81 2.92
CA ARG A 102 13.61 -9.15 3.33
C ARG A 102 12.55 -8.34 2.59
N CYS A 103 12.82 -7.07 2.29
CA CYS A 103 11.91 -6.18 1.58
C CYS A 103 11.78 -6.49 0.08
N LYS A 104 12.70 -7.29 -0.50
CA LYS A 104 12.69 -7.68 -1.92
C LYS A 104 12.55 -6.50 -2.89
N GLY A 105 13.10 -5.35 -2.54
CA GLY A 105 13.08 -4.13 -3.37
C GLY A 105 11.75 -3.38 -3.42
N ILE A 106 10.77 -3.71 -2.56
CA ILE A 106 9.49 -2.99 -2.49
C ILE A 106 9.70 -1.68 -1.69
N PRO A 107 9.54 -0.48 -2.31
CA PRO A 107 9.82 0.79 -1.62
C PRO A 107 8.97 1.00 -0.35
N LEU A 108 7.70 0.61 -0.39
CA LEU A 108 6.78 0.77 0.73
C LEU A 108 7.21 -0.10 1.92
N ALA A 109 7.57 -1.37 1.68
CA ALA A 109 8.14 -2.29 2.67
C ALA A 109 9.32 -1.65 3.42
N ILE A 110 10.26 -1.10 2.66
CA ILE A 110 11.48 -0.48 3.17
C ILE A 110 11.15 0.74 4.01
N ASN A 111 10.25 1.60 3.53
CA ASN A 111 9.86 2.80 4.24
C ASN A 111 9.16 2.47 5.56
N VAL A 112 8.27 1.48 5.58
CA VAL A 112 7.55 1.17 6.81
C VAL A 112 8.48 0.55 7.84
N LEU A 113 9.31 -0.43 7.44
CA LEU A 113 10.33 -1.01 8.31
C LEU A 113 11.34 0.03 8.80
N GLY A 114 11.82 0.88 7.89
CA GLY A 114 12.69 2.01 8.24
C GLY A 114 12.02 2.98 9.23
N SER A 115 10.73 3.25 9.08
CA SER A 115 9.97 4.12 9.99
C SER A 115 9.86 3.50 11.37
N LEU A 116 9.50 2.22 11.46
CA LEU A 116 9.42 1.47 12.71
C LEU A 116 10.78 1.51 13.44
N LEU A 117 11.86 1.20 12.73
CA LEU A 117 13.20 1.17 13.29
C LEU A 117 13.72 2.56 13.66
N ALA A 118 13.30 3.60 12.93
CA ALA A 118 13.61 4.98 13.30
C ALA A 118 13.00 5.40 14.65
N THR A 119 12.02 4.68 15.19
CA THR A 119 11.52 4.92 16.57
C THR A 119 12.39 4.29 17.66
N LYS A 120 13.35 3.44 17.28
CA LYS A 120 14.15 2.63 18.21
C LYS A 120 15.55 3.23 18.36
N GLN A 121 16.07 3.19 19.58
CA GLN A 121 17.32 3.83 19.97
C GLN A 121 18.49 2.86 20.03
N THR A 122 18.23 1.58 20.27
CA THR A 122 19.27 0.56 20.45
C THR A 122 19.18 -0.56 19.43
N SER A 123 20.32 -1.21 19.13
CA SER A 123 20.33 -2.40 18.28
C SER A 123 19.55 -3.58 18.87
N GLY A 124 19.43 -3.64 20.20
CA GLY A 124 18.58 -4.62 20.89
C GLY A 124 17.11 -4.43 20.56
N GLU A 125 16.62 -3.18 20.57
CA GLU A 125 15.25 -2.84 20.18
C GLU A 125 14.98 -3.10 18.71
N TRP A 126 15.95 -2.80 17.84
CA TRP A 126 15.86 -3.16 16.42
C TRP A 126 15.73 -4.67 16.24
N LYS A 127 16.57 -5.46 16.91
CA LYS A 127 16.50 -6.94 16.87
C LYS A 127 15.18 -7.47 17.43
N ALA A 128 14.66 -6.88 18.51
CA ALA A 128 13.38 -7.26 19.08
C ALA A 128 12.23 -6.97 18.11
N ALA A 129 12.21 -5.79 17.47
CA ALA A 129 11.23 -5.44 16.45
C ALA A 129 11.31 -6.38 15.24
N LEU A 130 12.53 -6.66 14.75
CA LEU A 130 12.75 -7.59 13.64
C LEU A 130 12.29 -9.01 13.98
N ARG A 131 12.55 -9.51 15.19
CA ARG A 131 12.08 -10.83 15.65
C ARG A 131 10.57 -10.89 15.80
N ALA A 132 9.93 -9.84 16.32
CA ALA A 132 8.47 -9.76 16.38
C ALA A 132 7.87 -9.90 14.97
N MET A 133 8.51 -9.29 13.96
CA MET A 133 8.10 -9.43 12.55
C MET A 133 8.42 -10.80 11.94
N GLU A 134 9.50 -11.47 12.36
CA GLU A 134 9.77 -12.86 11.97
C GLU A 134 8.73 -13.81 12.52
N LEU A 135 8.22 -13.57 13.74
CA LEU A 135 7.12 -14.32 14.34
C LEU A 135 5.78 -14.07 13.61
N CYS A 136 5.62 -12.93 12.93
CA CYS A 136 4.49 -12.71 12.01
C CYS A 136 4.58 -13.56 10.73
N ASN A 137 5.76 -14.10 10.39
CA ASN A 137 6.03 -14.71 9.10
C ASN A 137 5.99 -16.25 9.15
N VAL A 138 4.84 -16.80 9.55
CA VAL A 138 4.60 -18.24 9.46
C VAL A 138 3.99 -18.53 8.09
N HIS A 139 4.84 -19.09 7.22
CA HIS A 139 4.66 -19.48 5.82
C HIS A 139 5.09 -18.45 4.76
N GLN A 140 5.89 -18.96 3.81
CA GLN A 140 6.65 -18.23 2.80
C GLN A 140 5.80 -17.52 1.73
N GLU A 141 4.46 -17.57 1.84
CA GLU A 141 3.52 -17.08 0.83
C GLU A 141 2.79 -15.79 1.23
N ASP A 142 2.62 -15.48 2.51
CA ASP A 142 1.82 -14.30 2.95
C ASP A 142 2.67 -13.07 3.29
N SER A 143 3.51 -12.65 2.34
CA SER A 143 4.22 -11.37 2.44
C SER A 143 3.28 -10.15 2.56
N LEU A 144 2.04 -10.32 2.11
CA LEU A 144 1.00 -9.28 2.09
C LEU A 144 0.38 -9.01 3.47
N GLN A 145 0.20 -10.04 4.30
CA GLN A 145 -0.24 -9.88 5.70
C GLN A 145 0.76 -9.06 6.52
N LEU A 146 2.05 -9.27 6.28
CA LEU A 146 3.10 -8.46 6.93
C LEU A 146 2.99 -6.99 6.51
N PHE A 147 2.66 -6.70 5.25
CA PHE A 147 2.45 -5.33 4.81
C PHE A 147 1.20 -4.70 5.42
N CYS A 148 0.12 -5.47 5.58
CA CYS A 148 -1.09 -5.04 6.29
C CYS A 148 -0.77 -4.61 7.73
N PHE A 149 -0.04 -5.45 8.48
CA PHE A 149 0.42 -5.14 9.84
C PHE A 149 1.35 -3.92 9.89
N LEU A 150 2.36 -3.89 9.02
CA LEU A 150 3.31 -2.81 8.95
C LEU A 150 2.60 -1.47 8.67
N TYR A 151 1.61 -1.47 7.77
CA TYR A 151 0.85 -0.28 7.40
C TYR A 151 0.15 0.37 8.60
N LEU A 152 -0.35 -0.42 9.54
CA LEU A 152 -0.91 0.10 10.79
C LEU A 152 0.10 0.92 11.61
N GLY A 153 1.39 0.62 11.49
CA GLY A 153 2.46 1.41 12.11
C GLY A 153 2.53 2.87 11.62
N LEU A 154 2.00 3.18 10.42
CA LEU A 154 1.87 4.56 9.94
C LEU A 154 0.88 5.38 10.77
N PHE A 155 -0.04 4.69 11.47
CA PHE A 155 -1.07 5.28 12.30
C PHE A 155 -0.76 5.12 13.80
N SER A 156 0.50 4.87 14.17
CA SER A 156 0.92 4.67 15.56
C SER A 156 0.60 5.85 16.51
N GLU A 157 0.30 7.04 15.99
CA GLU A 157 -0.16 8.20 16.78
C GLU A 157 -1.70 8.30 16.86
N GLN A 158 -2.44 7.54 16.06
CA GLN A 158 -3.90 7.48 16.14
C GLN A 158 -4.33 6.43 17.16
N PRO A 159 -5.34 6.73 18.00
CA PRO A 159 -5.78 5.80 19.04
C PRO A 159 -6.44 4.55 18.46
N SER A 160 -7.07 4.66 17.27
CA SER A 160 -7.78 3.56 16.62
C SER A 160 -8.12 3.91 15.16
N ILE A 161 -8.28 2.90 14.30
CA ILE A 161 -8.73 3.05 12.90
C ILE A 161 -10.00 2.24 12.69
N GLU A 162 -11.01 2.78 12.03
CA GLU A 162 -12.21 2.01 11.65
C GLU A 162 -11.85 0.85 10.71
N VAL A 163 -12.38 -0.35 10.98
CA VAL A 163 -12.08 -1.58 10.23
C VAL A 163 -12.37 -1.43 8.74
N GLU A 164 -13.53 -0.86 8.39
CA GLU A 164 -13.90 -0.65 6.99
C GLU A 164 -12.93 0.30 6.27
N THR A 165 -12.50 1.35 6.96
CA THR A 165 -11.47 2.27 6.47
C THR A 165 -10.14 1.53 6.29
N LEU A 166 -9.76 0.67 7.23
CA LEU A 166 -8.53 -0.11 7.15
C LEU A 166 -8.53 -1.06 5.94
N TYR A 167 -9.65 -1.73 5.66
CA TYR A 167 -9.80 -2.60 4.49
C TYR A 167 -9.68 -1.82 3.20
N GLN A 168 -10.31 -0.65 3.11
CA GLN A 168 -10.17 0.25 1.96
C GLN A 168 -8.72 0.68 1.74
N LEU A 169 -7.97 0.96 2.81
CA LEU A 169 -6.56 1.31 2.73
C LEU A 169 -5.71 0.13 2.27
N TRP A 170 -5.87 -1.07 2.83
CA TRP A 170 -5.12 -2.25 2.40
C TRP A 170 -5.45 -2.65 0.95
N MET A 171 -6.70 -2.49 0.54
CA MET A 171 -7.13 -2.65 -0.85
C MET A 171 -6.56 -1.54 -1.74
N ALA A 172 -6.42 -0.30 -1.28
CA ALA A 172 -5.81 0.80 -2.03
C ALA A 172 -4.28 0.65 -2.19
N GLU A 173 -3.62 -0.01 -1.23
CA GLU A 173 -2.18 -0.30 -1.32
C GLU A 173 -1.89 -1.61 -2.07
N GLY A 174 -2.93 -2.43 -2.29
CA GLY A 174 -2.82 -3.71 -3.01
C GLY A 174 -2.24 -4.83 -2.16
N PHE A 175 -2.29 -4.67 -0.84
CA PHE A 175 -1.99 -5.76 0.08
C PHE A 175 -3.06 -6.84 0.02
N VAL A 176 -4.30 -6.45 -0.30
CA VAL A 176 -5.40 -7.37 -0.54
C VAL A 176 -5.81 -7.22 -2.00
N GLN A 177 -5.81 -8.32 -2.76
CA GLN A 177 -6.20 -8.32 -4.17
C GLN A 177 -7.49 -9.11 -4.37
N PRO A 178 -8.37 -8.68 -5.30
CA PRO A 178 -9.49 -9.50 -5.73
C PRO A 178 -8.98 -10.75 -6.46
N ASN A 179 -9.41 -11.92 -6.02
CA ASN A 179 -9.16 -13.14 -6.78
C ASN A 179 -9.99 -13.09 -8.08
N ASN A 180 -9.32 -13.28 -9.22
CA ASN A 180 -9.95 -13.34 -10.54
C ASN A 180 -10.63 -14.70 -10.82
N GLU A 181 -10.60 -15.63 -9.86
CA GLU A 181 -11.24 -16.95 -9.98
C GLU A 181 -12.55 -16.97 -9.19
N GLU A 182 -13.59 -17.60 -9.75
CA GLU A 182 -14.98 -17.78 -9.27
C GLU A 182 -15.14 -18.39 -7.84
N SER A 183 -14.10 -18.38 -7.01
CA SER A 183 -14.18 -18.64 -5.58
C SER A 183 -14.80 -17.46 -4.86
N ALA A 184 -15.85 -17.73 -4.08
CA ALA A 184 -16.72 -16.77 -3.41
C ALA A 184 -16.08 -16.04 -2.19
N ILE A 185 -14.79 -15.73 -2.24
CA ILE A 185 -14.10 -14.93 -1.22
C ILE A 185 -14.02 -13.51 -1.77
N THR A 186 -14.78 -12.59 -1.19
CA THR A 186 -14.71 -11.16 -1.52
C THR A 186 -13.37 -10.58 -1.04
N THR A 187 -12.91 -9.47 -1.62
CA THR A 187 -11.71 -8.76 -1.13
C THR A 187 -11.83 -8.34 0.32
N ALA A 188 -13.04 -8.10 0.81
CA ALA A 188 -13.31 -7.85 2.22
C ALA A 188 -13.01 -9.09 3.05
N ASP A 189 -13.42 -10.30 2.63
CA ASP A 189 -13.16 -11.54 3.36
C ASP A 189 -11.65 -11.84 3.47
N ALA A 190 -10.86 -11.52 2.44
CA ALA A 190 -9.41 -11.67 2.49
C ALA A 190 -8.76 -10.66 3.47
N ALA A 191 -9.24 -9.41 3.49
CA ALA A 191 -8.80 -8.40 4.45
C ALA A 191 -9.21 -8.77 5.88
N ASP A 192 -10.40 -9.33 6.05
CA ASP A 192 -10.96 -9.80 7.31
C ASP A 192 -10.16 -10.98 7.86
N GLN A 193 -9.83 -11.95 7.01
CA GLN A 193 -8.94 -13.06 7.38
C GLN A 193 -7.57 -12.55 7.84
N TYR A 194 -7.01 -11.55 7.16
CA TYR A 194 -5.73 -10.95 7.56
C TYR A 194 -5.85 -10.24 8.91
N LEU A 195 -6.93 -9.49 9.15
CA LEU A 195 -7.17 -8.83 10.43
C LEU A 195 -7.36 -9.84 11.57
N ASP A 196 -8.14 -10.90 11.35
CA ASP A 196 -8.37 -11.99 12.29
C ASP A 196 -7.07 -12.69 12.67
N GLU A 197 -6.18 -12.94 11.70
CA GLU A 197 -4.88 -13.52 11.98
C GLU A 197 -3.98 -12.59 12.80
N LEU A 198 -4.03 -11.28 12.56
CA LEU A 198 -3.30 -10.30 13.36
C LEU A 198 -3.86 -10.21 14.79
N ALA A 199 -5.19 -10.24 14.95
CA ALA A 199 -5.86 -10.22 16.25
C ALA A 199 -5.60 -11.50 17.05
N THR A 200 -5.71 -12.66 16.42
CA THR A 200 -5.45 -13.98 17.03
C THR A 200 -4.02 -14.08 17.58
N ARG A 201 -3.07 -13.40 16.93
CA ARG A 201 -1.65 -13.36 17.34
C ARG A 201 -1.33 -12.24 18.34
N GLY A 202 -2.32 -11.42 18.70
CA GLY A 202 -2.19 -10.33 19.68
C GLY A 202 -1.40 -9.13 19.16
N PHE A 203 -1.40 -8.90 17.85
CA PHE A 203 -0.75 -7.73 17.24
C PHE A 203 -1.66 -6.50 17.21
N VAL A 204 -2.96 -6.74 17.18
CA VAL A 204 -3.99 -5.70 17.13
C VAL A 204 -5.15 -6.11 18.02
N ASP A 205 -5.82 -5.12 18.60
CA ASP A 205 -7.08 -5.29 19.30
C ASP A 205 -8.20 -4.76 18.42
N VAL A 206 -9.20 -5.59 18.14
CA VAL A 206 -10.43 -5.20 17.44
C VAL A 206 -11.50 -4.94 18.48
N ASN A 207 -11.97 -3.69 18.56
CA ASN A 207 -12.91 -3.21 19.57
C ASN A 207 -14.13 -2.59 18.90
N GLU A 208 -15.26 -2.52 19.61
CA GLU A 208 -16.41 -1.72 19.19
C GLU A 208 -16.15 -0.23 19.52
N ALA A 209 -16.37 0.66 18.57
CA ALA A 209 -16.34 2.10 18.82
C ALA A 209 -17.58 2.51 19.64
N GLU A 210 -17.38 3.22 20.75
CA GLU A 210 -18.48 3.84 21.48
C GLU A 210 -19.04 5.03 20.67
N VAL A 211 -20.09 4.79 19.88
CA VAL A 211 -20.82 5.86 19.19
C VAL A 211 -22.04 6.26 20.04
N PRO A 212 -22.10 7.48 20.60
CA PRO A 212 -23.29 7.93 21.30
C PRO A 212 -24.46 8.07 20.31
N ASN A 213 -25.53 7.30 20.52
CA ASN A 213 -26.82 7.31 19.79
C ASN A 213 -26.85 6.69 18.38
N SER A 214 -25.99 5.72 18.09
CA SER A 214 -26.09 4.87 16.89
C SER A 214 -26.42 3.42 17.29
N SER A 215 -27.32 2.76 16.55
CA SER A 215 -27.52 1.29 16.65
C SER A 215 -26.51 0.49 15.83
N ASP A 216 -25.69 1.18 15.03
CA ASP A 216 -24.62 0.57 14.24
C ASP A 216 -23.32 0.60 15.07
N SER A 217 -22.84 -0.59 15.42
CA SER A 217 -21.53 -0.81 16.01
C SER A 217 -20.47 -0.79 14.91
N ASN A 218 -19.61 0.24 14.89
CA ASN A 218 -18.44 0.24 14.01
C ASN A 218 -17.28 -0.39 14.75
N LEU A 219 -16.63 -1.38 14.13
CA LEU A 219 -15.41 -1.97 14.67
C LEU A 219 -14.23 -1.04 14.38
N VAL A 220 -13.34 -0.94 15.36
CA VAL A 220 -12.08 -0.20 15.26
C VAL A 220 -10.91 -1.10 15.65
N VAL A 221 -9.78 -0.89 15.00
CA VAL A 221 -8.53 -1.60 15.21
C VAL A 221 -7.55 -0.68 15.93
N CYS A 222 -6.98 -1.18 17.02
CA CYS A 222 -5.88 -0.56 17.76
C CYS A 222 -4.65 -1.45 17.64
N MET A 223 -3.46 -0.85 17.60
CA MET A 223 -2.22 -1.61 17.75
C MET A 223 -2.06 -2.01 19.23
N ALA A 224 -1.79 -3.29 19.51
CA ALA A 224 -1.61 -3.83 20.86
C ALA A 224 -0.21 -3.57 21.43
#